data_AF-A0A953TQM4-F1
#
_entry.id   AF-A0A953TQM4-F1
#
_cell.length_a   1.000
_cell.length_b   1.000
_cell.length_c   1.000
_cell.angle_alpha   90.00
_cell.angle_beta   90.00
_cell.angle_gamma   90.00
#
_symmetry.space_group_name_H-M   'P 1'
#
loop_
_entity.id
_entity.type
_entity.pdbx_description
1 polymer ?
#
loop_
_entity_poly.entity_id
_entity_poly.type
_entity_poly.pdbx_seq_one_letter_code
_entity_poly.pdbx_strand_id
1 'polypeptide(L)'
;MITAVDATAHTIVVRGTTVSVPAGAVIRHGHTMLTFADLTVGTRVHVKASQSGATTVASEVNVQSEDRPDDTATGVVSALAGTCPAVTFMAGTTKVSTTATTRFTDGTCAELANGVTAHVKGARQADGSIVADRVFFEDNDKEHVRANGTVSGLAGTCPALTFMAGTTKVTTDATTKFSGVTCETLANGANVHVEGTQQADGTLTAARVRLDMPEPNDDHETDHMEGTVSGLAGACPALTFSVGTLKVSTSASTIFRGGSCGQLANGVRVEVTGMSQADGSVGATRVTLDNDGSR
;
A
#
# COMPACT_ATOMS: atom_id res chain seq x y z
N MET A 1 23.74 0.03 14.14
CA MET A 1 23.90 -1.36 13.65
C MET A 1 24.44 -2.23 14.79
N ILE A 2 23.95 -3.45 14.90
CA ILE A 2 24.46 -4.49 15.80
C ILE A 2 25.78 -5.02 15.21
N THR A 3 26.84 -5.03 16.02
CA THR A 3 28.17 -5.50 15.61
C THR A 3 28.56 -6.84 16.25
N ALA A 4 27.84 -7.27 17.28
CA ALA A 4 27.97 -8.59 17.90
C ALA A 4 26.67 -8.97 18.62
N VAL A 5 26.38 -10.28 18.69
CA VAL A 5 25.26 -10.86 19.43
C VAL A 5 25.79 -12.01 20.28
N ASP A 6 25.50 -11.99 21.58
CA ASP A 6 25.75 -13.09 22.51
C ASP A 6 24.40 -13.62 23.01
N ALA A 7 23.97 -14.74 22.44
CA ALA A 7 22.71 -15.39 22.78
C ALA A 7 22.72 -16.03 24.17
N THR A 8 23.89 -16.43 24.68
CA THR A 8 23.99 -17.02 26.03
C THR A 8 23.85 -15.92 27.07
N ALA A 9 24.54 -14.80 26.88
CA ALA A 9 24.48 -13.65 27.80
C ALA A 9 23.28 -12.72 27.56
N HIS A 10 22.50 -12.92 26.49
CA HIS A 10 21.43 -12.01 26.04
C HIS A 10 21.93 -10.57 25.90
N THR A 11 23.07 -10.41 25.21
CA THR A 11 23.64 -9.09 24.95
C THR A 11 23.86 -8.84 23.47
N ILE A 12 23.73 -7.58 23.07
CA ILE A 12 24.08 -7.09 21.73
C ILE A 12 25.10 -5.96 21.87
N VAL A 13 25.99 -5.81 20.89
CA VAL A 13 26.89 -4.65 20.83
C VAL A 13 26.39 -3.69 19.75
N VAL A 14 26.16 -2.43 20.11
CA VAL A 14 25.71 -1.37 19.20
C VAL A 14 26.64 -0.17 19.34
N ARG A 15 27.30 0.24 18.23
CA ARG A 15 28.29 1.33 18.22
C ARG A 15 29.41 1.18 19.27
N GLY A 16 29.82 -0.06 19.57
CA GLY A 16 30.84 -0.37 20.57
C GLY A 16 30.33 -0.44 22.02
N THR A 17 29.04 -0.20 22.26
CA THR A 17 28.42 -0.34 23.59
C THR A 17 27.74 -1.70 23.71
N THR A 18 28.10 -2.46 24.75
CA THR A 18 27.38 -3.69 25.11
C THR A 18 26.07 -3.34 25.81
N VAL A 19 24.98 -3.86 25.27
CA VAL A 19 23.60 -3.68 25.75
C VAL A 19 23.06 -5.03 26.19
N SER A 20 22.60 -5.13 27.43
CA SER A 20 21.83 -6.28 27.94
C SER A 20 20.38 -6.16 27.49
N VAL A 21 19.82 -7.24 26.95
CA VAL A 21 18.44 -7.33 26.48
C VAL A 21 17.73 -8.41 27.31
N PRO A 22 17.22 -8.07 28.51
CA PRO A 22 16.56 -9.04 29.38
C PRO A 22 15.26 -9.57 28.74
N ALA A 23 14.74 -10.68 29.25
CA ALA A 23 13.51 -11.30 28.73
C ALA A 23 12.27 -10.39 28.76
N GLY A 24 12.26 -9.36 29.62
CA GLY A 24 11.20 -8.35 29.67
C GLY A 24 11.36 -7.18 28.69
N ALA A 25 12.48 -7.12 27.94
CA ALA A 25 12.69 -6.09 26.93
C ALA A 25 11.80 -6.36 25.70
N VAL A 26 11.11 -5.33 25.23
CA VAL A 26 10.29 -5.44 24.01
C VAL A 26 11.20 -5.41 22.80
N ILE A 27 11.16 -6.43 21.95
CA ILE A 27 11.86 -6.46 20.67
C ILE A 27 10.81 -6.41 19.57
N ARG A 28 10.90 -5.43 18.68
CA ARG A 28 9.88 -5.25 17.63
C ARG A 28 10.42 -4.61 16.36
N HIS A 29 9.72 -4.85 15.26
CA HIS A 29 9.84 -4.11 14.01
C HIS A 29 8.45 -3.61 13.59
N GLY A 30 8.23 -2.29 13.70
CA GLY A 30 6.90 -1.71 13.52
C GLY A 30 5.89 -2.28 14.53
N HIS A 31 4.89 -3.00 14.03
CA HIS A 31 3.87 -3.70 14.83
C HIS A 31 4.19 -5.18 15.10
N THR A 32 5.26 -5.71 14.51
CA THR A 32 5.65 -7.12 14.66
C THR A 32 6.50 -7.30 15.90
N MET A 33 6.08 -8.17 16.81
CA MET A 33 6.91 -8.58 17.96
C MET A 33 7.93 -9.63 17.51
N LEU A 34 9.17 -9.42 17.94
CA LEU A 34 10.30 -10.29 17.65
C LEU A 34 10.84 -10.88 18.97
N THR A 35 11.73 -11.85 18.83
CA THR A 35 12.46 -12.47 19.92
C THR A 35 13.94 -12.09 19.87
N PHE A 36 14.69 -12.40 20.93
CA PHE A 36 16.14 -12.16 20.92
C PHE A 36 16.84 -12.94 19.80
N ALA A 37 16.30 -14.11 19.41
CA ALA A 37 16.85 -14.93 18.33
C ALA A 37 16.77 -14.25 16.95
N ASP A 38 15.89 -13.26 16.78
CA ASP A 38 15.74 -12.52 15.52
C ASP A 38 16.78 -11.38 15.38
N LEU A 39 17.53 -11.07 16.45
CA LEU A 39 18.59 -10.07 16.42
C LEU A 39 19.85 -10.68 15.81
N THR A 40 20.28 -10.14 14.66
CA THR A 40 21.47 -10.62 13.96
C THR A 40 22.51 -9.51 13.83
N VAL A 41 23.78 -9.91 13.68
CA VAL A 41 24.86 -8.95 13.36
C VAL A 41 24.55 -8.29 12.03
N GLY A 42 24.69 -6.96 11.97
CA GLY A 42 24.34 -6.15 10.80
C GLY A 42 22.93 -5.55 10.86
N THR A 43 22.07 -5.91 11.82
CA THR A 43 20.76 -5.26 11.94
C THR A 43 20.90 -3.84 12.52
N ARG A 44 20.25 -2.83 11.94
CA ARG A 44 20.13 -1.52 12.60
C ARG A 44 19.04 -1.58 13.65
N VAL A 45 19.34 -0.99 14.80
CA VAL A 45 18.42 -0.97 15.92
C VAL A 45 18.43 0.40 16.54
N HIS A 46 17.27 0.85 16.98
CA HIS A 46 17.13 1.92 17.94
C HIS A 46 16.84 1.27 19.29
N VAL A 47 17.80 1.36 20.19
CA VAL A 47 17.69 0.79 21.54
C VAL A 47 17.26 1.89 22.49
N LYS A 48 16.13 1.72 23.17
CA LYS A 48 15.83 2.46 24.39
C LYS A 48 16.38 1.66 25.57
N ALA A 49 17.34 2.25 26.27
CA ALA A 49 17.99 1.61 27.39
C ALA A 49 18.20 2.60 28.53
N SER A 50 18.22 2.08 29.75
CA SER A 50 18.69 2.81 30.93
C SER A 50 20.05 2.26 31.36
N GLN A 51 20.88 3.11 31.97
CA GLN A 51 22.12 2.66 32.59
C GLN A 51 21.82 2.14 33.99
N SER A 52 22.32 0.94 34.29
CA SER A 52 22.38 0.38 35.64
C SER A 52 23.83 0.01 35.95
N GLY A 53 24.53 0.90 36.64
CA GLY A 53 25.98 0.81 36.85
C GLY A 53 26.76 0.91 35.54
N ALA A 54 27.67 -0.04 35.30
CA ALA A 54 28.44 -0.13 34.04
C ALA A 54 27.65 -0.79 32.89
N THR A 55 26.41 -1.22 33.14
CA THR A 55 25.63 -2.04 32.21
C THR A 55 24.52 -1.20 31.58
N THR A 56 24.43 -1.20 30.26
CA THR A 56 23.32 -0.60 29.52
C THR A 56 22.22 -1.65 29.38
N VAL A 57 21.05 -1.43 29.99
CA VAL A 57 19.94 -2.40 30.00
C VAL A 57 18.81 -1.89 29.11
N ALA A 58 18.47 -2.62 28.06
CA ALA A 58 17.41 -2.27 27.15
C ALA A 58 16.04 -2.55 27.77
N SER A 59 15.13 -1.57 27.65
CA SER A 59 13.69 -1.78 27.85
C SER A 59 12.98 -2.03 26.51
N GLU A 60 13.52 -1.51 25.42
CA GLU A 60 13.00 -1.70 24.07
C GLU A 60 14.14 -1.75 23.05
N VAL A 61 14.11 -2.75 22.16
CA VAL A 61 14.96 -2.85 20.97
C VAL A 61 14.04 -2.74 19.76
N ASN A 62 13.99 -1.56 19.15
CA ASN A 62 13.25 -1.34 17.92
C ASN A 62 14.19 -1.65 16.74
N VAL A 63 13.96 -2.77 16.08
CA VAL A 63 14.66 -3.17 14.87
C VAL A 63 14.26 -2.19 13.78
N GLN A 64 15.23 -1.38 13.37
CA GLN A 64 15.11 -0.58 12.16
C GLN A 64 15.51 -1.54 11.05
N SER A 65 14.60 -1.87 10.14
CA SER A 65 15.08 -2.30 8.84
C SER A 65 15.96 -1.15 8.35
N GLU A 66 17.27 -1.38 8.24
CA GLU A 66 17.95 -0.64 7.20
C GLU A 66 17.17 -0.99 5.94
N ASP A 67 17.05 -0.03 5.04
CA ASP A 67 17.17 -0.36 3.65
C ASP A 67 18.36 -1.35 3.51
N ARG A 68 18.14 -2.66 3.72
CA ARG A 68 18.75 -3.63 2.82
C ARG A 68 18.38 -3.03 1.48
N PRO A 69 19.35 -2.71 0.60
CA PRO A 69 18.98 -2.25 -0.71
C PRO A 69 17.98 -3.30 -1.21
N ASP A 70 16.71 -2.91 -1.27
CA ASP A 70 15.64 -3.77 -1.73
C ASP A 70 16.09 -4.11 -3.12
N ASP A 71 16.58 -5.33 -3.28
CA ASP A 71 17.15 -5.68 -4.54
C ASP A 71 16.00 -6.02 -5.46
N THR A 72 16.15 -5.60 -6.71
CA THR A 72 15.10 -5.76 -7.68
C THR A 72 15.51 -6.81 -8.68
N ALA A 73 14.57 -7.71 -8.98
CA ALA A 73 14.72 -8.64 -10.08
C ALA A 73 13.52 -8.49 -10.99
N THR A 74 13.77 -8.11 -12.24
CA THR A 74 12.75 -8.10 -13.29
C THR A 74 13.04 -9.21 -14.26
N GLY A 75 12.02 -9.98 -14.63
CA GLY A 75 12.13 -10.90 -15.75
C GLY A 75 10.97 -11.87 -15.84
N VAL A 76 11.00 -12.66 -16.90
CA VAL A 76 10.05 -13.75 -17.12
C VAL A 76 10.26 -14.81 -16.05
N VAL A 77 9.18 -15.14 -15.35
CA VAL A 77 9.09 -16.20 -14.35
C VAL A 77 9.41 -17.53 -15.04
N SER A 78 10.36 -18.26 -14.49
CA SER A 78 10.70 -19.62 -14.90
C SER A 78 11.03 -20.49 -13.69
N ALA A 79 11.09 -21.81 -13.89
CA ALA A 79 11.37 -22.79 -12.83
C ALA A 79 10.49 -22.61 -11.57
N LEU A 80 9.23 -22.19 -11.74
CA LEU A 80 8.28 -22.07 -10.64
C LEU A 80 8.05 -23.43 -9.98
N ALA A 81 8.23 -23.48 -8.66
CA ALA A 81 8.03 -24.64 -7.81
C ALA A 81 7.45 -24.24 -6.45
N GLY A 82 6.86 -25.21 -5.75
CA GLY A 82 6.19 -25.00 -4.46
C GLY A 82 4.71 -24.67 -4.61
N THR A 83 4.10 -24.21 -3.52
CA THR A 83 2.67 -23.87 -3.46
C THR A 83 2.47 -22.56 -2.72
N CYS A 84 1.57 -21.71 -3.21
CA CYS A 84 1.27 -20.42 -2.60
C CYS A 84 0.90 -20.54 -1.11
N PRO A 85 1.33 -19.56 -0.26
CA PRO A 85 2.10 -18.36 -0.61
C PRO A 85 3.62 -18.58 -0.65
N ALA A 86 4.10 -19.82 -0.44
CA ALA A 86 5.52 -20.16 -0.39
C ALA A 86 5.97 -20.86 -1.67
N VAL A 87 6.33 -20.07 -2.69
CA VAL A 87 6.84 -20.55 -3.97
C VAL A 87 8.29 -20.11 -4.16
N THR A 88 8.99 -20.83 -5.02
CA THR A 88 10.31 -20.43 -5.52
C THR A 88 10.29 -20.37 -7.04
N PHE A 89 10.91 -19.37 -7.62
CA PHE A 89 10.98 -19.20 -9.07
C PHE A 89 12.24 -18.41 -9.46
N MET A 90 12.50 -18.30 -10.75
CA MET A 90 13.53 -17.44 -11.32
C MET A 90 12.85 -16.23 -11.98
N ALA A 91 13.25 -15.01 -11.61
CA ALA A 91 12.92 -13.79 -12.35
C ALA A 91 14.15 -13.42 -13.19
N GLY A 92 14.13 -13.75 -14.48
CA GLY A 92 15.33 -13.71 -15.31
C GLY A 92 16.36 -14.71 -14.80
N THR A 93 17.53 -14.23 -14.34
CA THR A 93 18.60 -15.08 -13.77
C THR A 93 18.58 -15.16 -12.24
N THR A 94 17.72 -14.39 -11.58
CA THR A 94 17.72 -14.27 -10.11
C THR A 94 16.71 -15.22 -9.51
N LYS A 95 17.15 -16.07 -8.58
CA LYS A 95 16.26 -16.94 -7.79
C LYS A 95 15.50 -16.11 -6.76
N VAL A 96 14.19 -16.31 -6.71
CA VAL A 96 13.26 -15.64 -5.81
C VAL A 96 12.51 -16.68 -4.99
N SER A 97 12.31 -16.40 -3.70
CA SER A 97 11.37 -17.12 -2.84
C SER A 97 10.33 -16.17 -2.27
N THR A 98 9.10 -16.66 -2.11
CA THR A 98 8.02 -15.91 -1.45
C THR A 98 7.65 -16.56 -0.12
N THR A 99 7.01 -15.78 0.74
CA THR A 99 6.52 -16.22 2.05
C THR A 99 5.08 -15.72 2.25
N ALA A 100 4.47 -16.05 3.39
CA ALA A 100 3.15 -15.53 3.75
C ALA A 100 3.10 -13.99 3.89
N THR A 101 4.25 -13.33 4.03
CA THR A 101 4.33 -11.86 4.14
C THR A 101 4.58 -11.17 2.79
N THR A 102 4.90 -11.93 1.73
CA THR A 102 5.08 -11.38 0.38
C THR A 102 3.77 -10.78 -0.12
N ARG A 103 3.82 -9.53 -0.55
CA ARG A 103 2.67 -8.82 -1.13
C ARG A 103 2.68 -8.95 -2.64
N PHE A 104 1.56 -9.32 -3.23
CA PHE A 104 1.40 -9.34 -4.69
C PHE A 104 0.65 -8.08 -5.12
N THR A 105 1.15 -7.42 -6.15
CA THR A 105 0.55 -6.23 -6.75
C THR A 105 0.28 -6.52 -8.21
N ASP A 106 -0.87 -6.08 -8.71
CA ASP A 106 -1.30 -6.29 -10.10
C ASP A 106 -1.53 -7.76 -10.50
N GLY A 107 -1.56 -8.64 -9.51
CA GLY A 107 -1.98 -10.04 -9.60
C GLY A 107 -1.93 -10.72 -8.22
N THR A 108 -2.18 -12.01 -8.19
CA THR A 108 -2.14 -12.83 -6.97
C THR A 108 -1.04 -13.90 -7.06
N CYS A 109 -0.67 -14.51 -5.93
CA CYS A 109 0.28 -15.64 -5.97
C CYS A 109 -0.19 -16.76 -6.91
N ALA A 110 -1.51 -17.00 -6.98
CA ALA A 110 -2.10 -18.03 -7.84
C ALA A 110 -1.94 -17.72 -9.34
N GLU A 111 -1.76 -16.45 -9.70
CA GLU A 111 -1.49 -16.01 -11.07
C GLU A 111 0.01 -16.10 -11.44
N LEU A 112 0.87 -16.43 -10.48
CA LEU A 112 2.29 -16.67 -10.77
C LEU A 112 2.43 -17.97 -11.55
N ALA A 113 2.89 -17.86 -12.80
CA ALA A 113 3.09 -18.98 -13.70
C ALA A 113 4.37 -18.77 -14.53
N ASN A 114 4.96 -19.87 -15.00
CA ASN A 114 6.08 -19.78 -15.94
C ASN A 114 5.64 -19.03 -17.20
N GLY A 115 6.43 -18.05 -17.65
CA GLY A 115 6.13 -17.20 -18.80
C GLY A 115 5.56 -15.81 -18.46
N VAL A 116 5.12 -15.59 -17.22
CA VAL A 116 4.65 -14.28 -16.76
C VAL A 116 5.85 -13.40 -16.41
N THR A 117 5.84 -12.11 -16.76
CA THR A 117 6.90 -11.19 -16.32
C THR A 117 6.56 -10.66 -14.93
N ALA A 118 7.52 -10.71 -14.04
CA ALA A 118 7.39 -10.18 -12.70
C ALA A 118 8.57 -9.26 -12.39
N HIS A 119 8.26 -8.17 -11.69
CA HIS A 119 9.23 -7.32 -11.02
C HIS A 119 9.14 -7.59 -9.52
N VAL A 120 10.23 -8.06 -8.93
CA VAL A 120 10.31 -8.48 -7.54
C VAL A 120 11.14 -7.49 -6.77
N LYS A 121 10.70 -7.15 -5.55
CA LYS A 121 11.50 -6.44 -4.55
C LYS A 121 11.62 -7.28 -3.29
N GLY A 122 12.80 -7.32 -2.70
CA GLY A 122 12.96 -7.83 -1.34
C GLY A 122 14.40 -8.02 -0.92
N ALA A 123 14.56 -8.72 0.21
CA ALA A 123 15.85 -8.94 0.82
C ALA A 123 16.74 -9.93 0.04
N ARG A 124 17.84 -9.43 -0.52
CA ARG A 124 18.91 -10.28 -1.08
C ARG A 124 19.57 -11.12 0.01
N GLN A 125 19.78 -12.40 -0.29
CA GLN A 125 20.45 -13.39 0.54
C GLN A 125 21.93 -13.52 0.16
N ALA A 126 22.73 -14.16 1.02
CA ALA A 126 24.17 -14.34 0.79
C ALA A 126 24.49 -15.18 -0.47
N ASP A 127 23.56 -16.04 -0.90
CA ASP A 127 23.67 -16.85 -2.12
C ASP A 127 23.23 -16.10 -3.39
N GLY A 128 22.86 -14.83 -3.27
CA GLY A 128 22.38 -13.99 -4.36
C GLY A 128 20.89 -14.15 -4.68
N SER A 129 20.15 -15.04 -4.01
CA SER A 129 18.69 -15.12 -4.13
C SER A 129 17.99 -13.95 -3.44
N ILE A 130 16.71 -13.74 -3.74
CA ILE A 130 15.86 -12.71 -3.11
C ILE A 130 14.71 -13.39 -2.37
N VAL A 131 14.53 -13.07 -1.10
CA VAL A 131 13.28 -13.33 -0.38
C VAL A 131 12.37 -12.13 -0.63
N ALA A 132 11.27 -12.34 -1.37
CA ALA A 132 10.43 -11.27 -1.85
C ALA A 132 9.55 -10.67 -0.74
N ASP A 133 9.62 -9.36 -0.59
CA ASP A 133 8.66 -8.57 0.18
C ASP A 133 7.47 -8.16 -0.70
N ARG A 134 7.74 -7.94 -2.00
CA ARG A 134 6.71 -7.59 -2.98
C ARG A 134 7.00 -8.19 -4.36
N VAL A 135 5.94 -8.66 -5.02
CA VAL A 135 5.96 -9.11 -6.42
C VAL A 135 4.95 -8.28 -7.19
N PHE A 136 5.41 -7.59 -8.22
CA PHE A 136 4.60 -6.86 -9.19
C PHE A 136 4.50 -7.70 -10.46
N PHE A 137 3.28 -7.95 -10.92
CA PHE A 137 3.06 -8.57 -12.22
C PHE A 137 3.14 -7.49 -13.30
N GLU A 138 4.02 -7.67 -14.27
CA GLU A 138 3.95 -6.88 -15.50
C GLU A 138 2.91 -7.53 -16.42
N ASP A 139 1.88 -6.77 -16.80
CA ASP A 139 0.93 -7.22 -17.83
C ASP A 139 1.70 -7.33 -19.15
N ASN A 140 2.11 -8.55 -19.49
CA ASN A 140 2.84 -8.87 -20.72
C ASN A 140 1.99 -8.79 -21.99
N ASP A 141 0.69 -8.47 -21.90
CA ASP A 141 -0.21 -8.61 -23.02
C ASP A 141 -0.72 -7.24 -23.51
N LYS A 142 -0.15 -6.84 -24.66
CA LYS A 142 -0.60 -5.80 -25.61
C LYS A 142 -0.22 -4.37 -25.24
N GLU A 143 0.16 -3.61 -26.27
CA GLU A 143 0.32 -2.16 -26.23
C GLU A 143 -1.01 -1.52 -25.79
N HIS A 144 -1.19 -1.36 -24.48
CA HIS A 144 -2.39 -0.77 -23.93
C HIS A 144 -2.42 0.72 -24.25
N VAL A 145 -3.55 1.14 -24.83
CA VAL A 145 -3.86 2.56 -24.96
C VAL A 145 -4.26 3.07 -23.58
N ARG A 146 -3.77 4.26 -23.24
CA ARG A 146 -4.08 4.96 -22.00
C ARG A 146 -5.11 6.04 -22.23
N ALA A 147 -6.10 6.09 -21.35
CA ALA A 147 -7.06 7.18 -21.29
C ALA A 147 -7.11 7.73 -19.85
N ASN A 148 -6.96 9.05 -19.73
CA ASN A 148 -7.13 9.75 -18.46
C ASN A 148 -8.37 10.64 -18.53
N GLY A 149 -9.11 10.71 -17.44
CA GLY A 149 -10.11 11.75 -17.26
C GLY A 149 -11.25 11.36 -16.36
N THR A 150 -12.16 12.32 -16.20
CA THR A 150 -13.36 12.15 -15.38
C THR A 150 -14.32 11.16 -16.01
N VAL A 151 -14.77 10.19 -15.21
CA VAL A 151 -15.84 9.25 -15.55
C VAL A 151 -17.14 10.03 -15.79
N SER A 152 -17.74 9.83 -16.96
CA SER A 152 -19.08 10.34 -17.26
C SER A 152 -19.90 9.32 -18.05
N GLY A 153 -21.23 9.45 -18.02
CA GLY A 153 -22.12 8.53 -18.74
C GLY A 153 -22.03 7.07 -18.29
N LEU A 154 -21.64 6.82 -17.03
CA LEU A 154 -21.55 5.47 -16.49
C LEU A 154 -22.90 4.73 -16.57
N ALA A 155 -22.88 3.58 -17.22
CA ALA A 155 -24.01 2.69 -17.43
C ALA A 155 -23.56 1.21 -17.37
N GLY A 156 -24.53 0.30 -17.28
CA GLY A 156 -24.29 -1.14 -17.15
C GLY A 156 -24.24 -1.60 -15.70
N THR A 157 -23.86 -2.85 -15.50
CA THR A 157 -23.75 -3.51 -14.19
C THR A 157 -22.49 -4.33 -14.14
N CYS A 158 -21.84 -4.38 -12.98
CA CYS A 158 -20.60 -5.13 -12.82
C CYS A 158 -20.74 -6.61 -13.25
N PRO A 159 -19.72 -7.18 -13.91
CA PRO A 159 -18.44 -6.57 -14.26
C PRO A 159 -18.46 -5.77 -15.59
N ALA A 160 -19.62 -5.66 -16.25
CA ALA A 160 -19.79 -5.04 -17.57
C ALA A 160 -20.32 -3.60 -17.47
N LEU A 161 -19.40 -2.65 -17.30
CA LEU A 161 -19.68 -1.22 -17.27
C LEU A 161 -19.33 -0.59 -18.63
N THR A 162 -20.02 0.51 -18.96
CA THR A 162 -19.65 1.41 -20.06
C THR A 162 -19.64 2.84 -19.54
N PHE A 163 -18.59 3.59 -19.83
CA PHE A 163 -18.46 5.00 -19.44
C PHE A 163 -17.51 5.75 -20.36
N MET A 164 -17.44 7.06 -20.20
CA MET A 164 -16.44 7.91 -20.83
C MET A 164 -15.36 8.28 -19.81
N ALA A 165 -14.09 8.07 -20.13
CA ALA A 165 -12.95 8.66 -19.43
C ALA A 165 -12.46 9.86 -20.25
N GLY A 166 -12.86 11.07 -19.85
CA GLY A 166 -12.69 12.25 -20.70
C GLY A 166 -13.46 12.10 -22.02
N THR A 167 -12.75 12.00 -23.14
CA THR A 167 -13.34 11.81 -24.48
C THR A 167 -13.28 10.36 -24.97
N THR A 168 -12.71 9.43 -24.19
CA THR A 168 -12.56 8.03 -24.59
C THR A 168 -13.70 7.19 -24.03
N LYS A 169 -14.41 6.46 -24.91
CA LYS A 169 -15.40 5.48 -24.48
C LYS A 169 -14.70 4.24 -23.97
N VAL A 170 -15.06 3.78 -22.79
CA VAL A 170 -14.47 2.64 -22.08
C VAL A 170 -15.54 1.59 -21.80
N THR A 171 -15.21 0.33 -21.98
CA THR A 171 -15.99 -0.83 -21.54
C THR A 171 -15.17 -1.71 -20.61
N THR A 172 -15.79 -2.25 -19.56
CA THR A 172 -15.15 -3.20 -18.65
C THR A 172 -15.76 -4.59 -18.82
N ASP A 173 -15.03 -5.61 -18.38
CA ASP A 173 -15.52 -6.99 -18.29
C ASP A 173 -14.96 -7.69 -17.04
N ALA A 174 -15.19 -9.00 -16.94
CA ALA A 174 -14.75 -9.80 -15.79
C ALA A 174 -13.22 -9.87 -15.62
N THR A 175 -12.45 -9.48 -16.65
CA THR A 175 -10.98 -9.44 -16.62
C THR A 175 -10.44 -8.06 -16.25
N THR A 176 -11.27 -7.01 -16.22
CA THR A 176 -10.85 -5.66 -15.85
C THR A 176 -10.43 -5.61 -14.38
N LYS A 177 -9.18 -5.23 -14.13
CA LYS A 177 -8.62 -5.02 -12.78
C LYS A 177 -8.92 -3.59 -12.31
N PHE A 178 -9.47 -3.44 -11.11
CA PHE A 178 -9.72 -2.12 -10.50
C PHE A 178 -8.75 -1.85 -9.34
N SER A 179 -8.21 -0.64 -9.25
CA SER A 179 -7.33 -0.22 -8.15
C SER A 179 -7.68 1.19 -7.67
N GLY A 180 -7.72 1.38 -6.35
CA GLY A 180 -8.17 2.64 -5.73
C GLY A 180 -9.69 2.87 -5.80
N VAL A 181 -10.42 2.06 -6.57
CA VAL A 181 -11.87 2.01 -6.68
C VAL A 181 -12.27 0.56 -6.92
N THR A 182 -13.52 0.19 -6.67
CA THR A 182 -14.07 -1.11 -7.07
C THR A 182 -15.02 -0.92 -8.24
N CYS A 183 -15.35 -2.00 -8.97
CA CYS A 183 -16.36 -1.94 -10.02
C CYS A 183 -17.69 -1.37 -9.48
N GLU A 184 -18.13 -1.82 -8.31
CA GLU A 184 -19.41 -1.42 -7.68
C GLU A 184 -19.42 0.04 -7.20
N THR A 185 -18.25 0.56 -6.85
CA THR A 185 -18.11 1.92 -6.29
C THR A 185 -17.67 2.95 -7.33
N LEU A 186 -17.39 2.54 -8.57
CA LEU A 186 -17.08 3.47 -9.64
C LEU A 186 -18.30 4.35 -9.91
N ALA A 187 -18.10 5.66 -9.99
CA ALA A 187 -19.19 6.62 -10.16
C ALA A 187 -18.80 7.74 -11.12
N ASN A 188 -19.82 8.37 -11.73
CA ASN A 188 -19.62 9.59 -12.49
C ASN A 188 -18.93 10.66 -11.62
N GLY A 189 -17.98 11.38 -12.20
CA GLY A 189 -17.15 12.36 -11.50
C GLY A 189 -15.83 11.81 -10.97
N ALA A 190 -15.63 10.49 -10.92
CA ALA A 190 -14.33 9.92 -10.51
C ALA A 190 -13.27 10.25 -11.56
N ASN A 191 -12.09 10.71 -11.16
CA ASN A 191 -10.97 10.84 -12.08
C ASN A 191 -10.25 9.50 -12.19
N VAL A 192 -10.08 8.98 -13.40
CA VAL A 192 -9.52 7.65 -13.62
C VAL A 192 -8.43 7.65 -14.67
N HIS A 193 -7.48 6.75 -14.46
CA HIS A 193 -6.50 6.32 -15.43
C HIS A 193 -6.87 4.91 -15.89
N VAL A 194 -7.20 4.77 -17.18
CA VAL A 194 -7.63 3.52 -17.80
C VAL A 194 -6.56 3.03 -18.75
N GLU A 195 -6.20 1.76 -18.64
CA GLU A 195 -5.35 1.03 -19.58
C GLU A 195 -6.17 -0.09 -20.21
N GLY A 196 -6.09 -0.24 -21.54
CA GLY A 196 -6.85 -1.28 -22.23
C GLY A 196 -6.51 -1.45 -23.70
N THR A 197 -7.20 -2.36 -24.36
CA THR A 197 -7.08 -2.59 -25.80
C THR A 197 -8.11 -1.74 -26.54
N GLN A 198 -7.65 -0.92 -27.50
CA GLN A 198 -8.55 -0.13 -28.33
C GLN A 198 -9.17 -1.01 -29.43
N GLN A 199 -10.49 -0.95 -29.54
CA GLN A 199 -11.29 -1.63 -30.55
C GLN A 199 -11.33 -0.82 -31.85
N ALA A 200 -11.73 -1.45 -32.96
CA ALA A 200 -11.79 -0.80 -34.26
C ALA A 200 -12.77 0.40 -34.33
N ASP A 201 -13.76 0.45 -33.44
CA ASP A 201 -14.72 1.56 -33.30
C ASP A 201 -14.20 2.70 -32.41
N GLY A 202 -12.98 2.60 -31.89
CA GLY A 202 -12.36 3.55 -30.98
C GLY A 202 -12.69 3.33 -29.49
N THR A 203 -13.55 2.37 -29.15
CA THR A 203 -13.86 2.01 -27.76
C THR A 203 -12.65 1.33 -27.11
N LEU A 204 -12.35 1.67 -25.86
CA LEU A 204 -11.30 1.05 -25.07
C LEU A 204 -11.87 -0.07 -24.19
N THR A 205 -11.51 -1.32 -24.47
CA THR A 205 -11.80 -2.43 -23.55
C THR A 205 -10.75 -2.42 -22.44
N ALA A 206 -11.15 -2.04 -21.23
CA ALA A 206 -10.26 -1.81 -20.11
C ALA A 206 -9.68 -3.12 -19.58
N ALA A 207 -8.35 -3.22 -19.58
CA ALA A 207 -7.64 -4.22 -18.80
C ALA A 207 -7.49 -3.75 -17.34
N ARG A 208 -7.32 -2.43 -17.12
CA ARG A 208 -7.21 -1.84 -15.79
C ARG A 208 -7.89 -0.48 -15.70
N VAL A 209 -8.59 -0.24 -14.61
CA VAL A 209 -9.15 1.06 -14.22
C VAL A 209 -8.56 1.44 -12.87
N ARG A 210 -7.77 2.52 -12.83
CA ARG A 210 -7.21 3.06 -11.60
C ARG A 210 -7.88 4.39 -11.29
N LEU A 211 -8.19 4.63 -10.02
CA LEU A 211 -8.52 5.99 -9.58
C LEU A 211 -7.26 6.84 -9.71
N ASP A 212 -7.32 7.89 -10.53
CA ASP A 212 -6.21 8.81 -10.73
C ASP A 212 -6.24 9.84 -9.60
N MET A 213 -5.31 9.68 -8.66
CA MET A 213 -5.08 10.68 -7.63
C MET A 213 -4.17 11.75 -8.24
N PRO A 214 -4.46 13.05 -8.05
CA PRO A 214 -3.37 14.00 -8.15
C PRO A 214 -2.31 13.55 -7.15
N GLU A 215 -1.12 13.21 -7.63
CA GLU A 215 0.03 13.11 -6.74
C GLU A 215 0.12 14.44 -6.00
N PRO A 216 0.30 14.44 -4.67
CA PRO A 216 0.57 15.68 -3.98
C PRO A 216 1.82 16.27 -4.61
N ASN A 217 1.64 17.36 -5.36
CA ASN A 217 2.77 18.18 -5.73
C ASN A 217 3.39 18.63 -4.39
N ASP A 218 4.69 18.40 -4.21
CA ASP A 218 5.47 18.74 -3.00
C ASP A 218 5.40 20.25 -2.63
N ASP A 219 4.69 21.02 -3.45
CA ASP A 219 4.43 22.45 -3.43
C ASP A 219 2.98 22.82 -3.03
N HIS A 220 2.11 21.85 -2.75
CA HIS A 220 0.79 22.06 -2.16
C HIS A 220 0.63 21.25 -0.87
N GLU A 221 0.57 21.96 0.27
CA GLU A 221 0.29 21.40 1.60
C GLU A 221 -0.96 20.49 1.54
N THR A 222 -0.75 19.17 1.51
CA THR A 222 -1.84 18.24 1.78
C THR A 222 -2.17 18.35 3.24
N ASP A 223 -3.33 18.94 3.54
CA ASP A 223 -3.80 19.02 4.90
C ASP A 223 -4.21 17.61 5.35
N HIS A 224 -3.50 17.15 6.38
CA HIS A 224 -3.85 15.97 7.15
C HIS A 224 -4.52 16.44 8.43
N MET A 225 -5.77 16.04 8.62
CA MET A 225 -6.53 16.38 9.81
C MET A 225 -7.25 15.18 10.39
N GLU A 226 -7.23 15.09 11.71
CA GLU A 226 -8.01 14.12 12.45
C GLU A 226 -9.06 14.84 13.29
N GLY A 227 -10.24 14.22 13.41
CA GLY A 227 -11.25 14.70 14.33
C GLY A 227 -12.60 14.06 14.11
N THR A 228 -13.62 14.68 14.68
CA THR A 228 -15.00 14.17 14.63
C THR A 228 -15.80 14.89 13.55
N VAL A 229 -16.50 14.12 12.73
CA VAL A 229 -17.43 14.62 11.72
C VAL A 229 -18.56 15.41 12.38
N SER A 230 -18.81 16.61 11.89
CA SER A 230 -19.95 17.45 12.28
C SER A 230 -20.55 18.13 11.04
N GLY A 231 -21.82 18.53 11.11
CA GLY A 231 -22.47 19.26 10.01
C GLY A 231 -22.55 18.50 8.69
N LEU A 232 -22.57 17.16 8.73
CA LEU A 232 -22.65 16.32 7.54
C LEU A 232 -23.90 16.64 6.70
N ALA A 233 -23.69 16.89 5.41
CA ALA A 233 -24.71 17.18 4.41
C ALA A 233 -24.32 16.57 3.05
N GLY A 234 -25.28 16.52 2.12
CA GLY A 234 -25.10 15.93 0.79
C GLY A 234 -25.45 14.44 0.74
N ALA A 235 -25.04 13.77 -0.34
CA ALA A 235 -25.23 12.34 -0.52
C ALA A 235 -24.00 11.72 -1.19
N CYS A 236 -23.68 10.47 -0.83
CA CYS A 236 -22.53 9.79 -1.41
C CYS A 236 -22.56 9.76 -2.94
N PRO A 237 -21.39 9.96 -3.60
CA PRO A 237 -20.07 10.18 -3.01
C PRO A 237 -19.74 11.66 -2.70
N ALA A 238 -20.69 12.58 -2.93
CA ALA A 238 -20.52 14.01 -2.75
C ALA A 238 -21.14 14.50 -1.43
N LEU A 239 -20.35 14.41 -0.35
CA LEU A 239 -20.70 14.87 0.99
C LEU A 239 -19.95 16.17 1.32
N THR A 240 -20.51 16.96 2.22
CA THR A 240 -19.80 18.05 2.90
C THR A 240 -19.95 17.89 4.40
N PHE A 241 -18.87 18.11 5.15
CA PHE A 241 -18.87 18.05 6.61
C PHE A 241 -17.75 18.92 7.17
N SER A 242 -17.69 19.04 8.49
CA SER A 242 -16.61 19.74 9.18
C SER A 242 -15.83 18.79 10.09
N VAL A 243 -14.52 18.99 10.14
CA VAL A 243 -13.60 18.39 11.13
C VAL A 243 -12.93 19.55 11.87
N GLY A 244 -13.33 19.76 13.12
CA GLY A 244 -12.98 21.00 13.84
C GLY A 244 -13.57 22.23 13.14
N THR A 245 -12.72 23.19 12.75
CA THR A 245 -13.15 24.41 12.05
C THR A 245 -13.09 24.30 10.53
N LEU A 246 -12.49 23.25 9.99
CA LEU A 246 -12.27 23.07 8.56
C LEU A 246 -13.46 22.38 7.93
N LYS A 247 -13.95 22.92 6.80
CA LYS A 247 -14.95 22.28 5.95
C LYS A 247 -14.26 21.32 5.01
N VAL A 248 -14.81 20.12 4.87
CA VAL A 248 -14.34 19.05 4.00
C VAL A 248 -15.43 18.76 2.99
N SER A 249 -15.04 18.63 1.72
CA SER A 249 -15.90 18.11 0.66
C SER A 249 -15.36 16.78 0.16
N THR A 250 -16.23 15.81 -0.06
CA THR A 250 -15.90 14.55 -0.72
C THR A 250 -16.46 14.55 -2.14
N SER A 251 -15.91 13.69 -2.97
CA SER A 251 -16.37 13.45 -4.33
C SER A 251 -16.24 11.97 -4.66
N ALA A 252 -16.59 11.60 -5.89
CA ALA A 252 -16.35 10.26 -6.41
C ALA A 252 -14.86 9.88 -6.48
N SER A 253 -13.93 10.85 -6.36
CA SER A 253 -12.50 10.59 -6.25
C SER A 253 -12.01 10.45 -4.80
N THR A 254 -12.87 10.64 -3.80
CA THR A 254 -12.51 10.45 -2.39
C THR A 254 -12.51 8.96 -2.04
N ILE A 255 -11.38 8.45 -1.56
CA ILE A 255 -11.29 7.06 -1.09
C ILE A 255 -11.65 6.96 0.38
N PHE A 256 -12.52 6.00 0.69
CA PHE A 256 -12.87 5.67 2.06
C PHE A 256 -12.10 4.43 2.53
N ARG A 257 -11.47 4.52 3.71
CA ARG A 257 -10.80 3.40 4.40
C ARG A 257 -11.44 3.20 5.77
N GLY A 258 -11.40 1.97 6.31
CA GLY A 258 -12.04 1.66 7.60
C GLY A 258 -13.57 1.66 7.58
N GLY A 259 -14.18 2.05 6.46
CA GLY A 259 -15.61 2.05 6.20
C GLY A 259 -15.92 2.58 4.80
N SER A 260 -17.19 2.63 4.43
CA SER A 260 -17.68 3.22 3.18
C SER A 260 -18.19 4.65 3.41
N CYS A 261 -18.37 5.39 2.31
CA CYS A 261 -18.99 6.72 2.34
C CYS A 261 -20.33 6.73 3.12
N GLY A 262 -21.16 5.69 2.96
CA GLY A 262 -22.47 5.61 3.61
C GLY A 262 -22.40 5.40 5.13
N GLN A 263 -21.23 5.08 5.67
CA GLN A 263 -21.01 4.94 7.11
C GLN A 263 -20.52 6.24 7.76
N LEU A 264 -20.29 7.30 6.96
CA LEU A 264 -19.96 8.61 7.48
C LEU A 264 -21.20 9.21 8.15
N ALA A 265 -21.08 9.60 9.40
CA ALA A 265 -22.15 10.22 10.19
C ALA A 265 -21.58 11.25 11.16
N ASN A 266 -22.41 12.20 11.61
CA ASN A 266 -22.02 13.12 12.68
C ASN A 266 -21.63 12.32 13.94
N GLY A 267 -20.48 12.65 14.53
CA GLY A 267 -19.93 11.92 15.68
C GLY A 267 -18.90 10.84 15.32
N VAL A 268 -18.76 10.46 14.06
CA VAL A 268 -17.72 9.51 13.62
C VAL A 268 -16.35 10.17 13.64
N ARG A 269 -15.34 9.48 14.17
CA ARG A 269 -13.95 9.94 14.11
C ARG A 269 -13.34 9.57 12.76
N VAL A 270 -12.68 10.54 12.14
CA VAL A 270 -12.05 10.39 10.83
C VAL A 270 -10.67 11.00 10.79
N GLU A 271 -9.83 10.43 9.92
CA GLU A 271 -8.60 11.00 9.43
C GLU A 271 -8.83 11.41 7.97
N VAL A 272 -8.70 12.69 7.65
CA VAL A 272 -8.88 13.24 6.31
C VAL A 272 -7.53 13.66 5.75
N THR A 273 -7.24 13.21 4.53
CA THR A 273 -6.19 13.78 3.69
C THR A 273 -6.86 14.43 2.49
N GLY A 274 -6.47 15.65 2.15
CA GLY A 274 -7.03 16.35 1.00
C GLY A 274 -6.23 17.56 0.60
N MET A 275 -6.70 18.21 -0.47
CA MET A 275 -6.11 19.46 -0.96
C MET A 275 -6.97 20.63 -0.53
N SER A 276 -6.31 21.69 -0.06
CA SER A 276 -6.97 22.95 0.27
C SER A 276 -7.47 23.63 -1.01
N GLN A 277 -8.74 24.04 -0.97
CA GLN A 277 -9.44 24.69 -2.06
C GLN A 277 -9.37 26.21 -1.91
N ALA A 278 -9.61 26.94 -3.01
CA ALA A 278 -9.56 28.40 -3.02
C ALA A 278 -10.58 29.06 -2.05
N ASP A 279 -11.64 28.35 -1.66
CA ASP A 279 -12.65 28.80 -0.70
C ASP A 279 -12.29 28.50 0.77
N GLY A 280 -11.11 27.93 1.02
CA GLY A 280 -10.64 27.54 2.35
C GLY A 280 -11.21 26.22 2.87
N SER A 281 -11.97 25.48 2.05
CA SER A 281 -12.34 24.10 2.35
C SER A 281 -11.27 23.11 1.90
N VAL A 282 -11.39 21.85 2.30
CA VAL A 282 -10.52 20.76 1.87
C VAL A 282 -11.28 19.79 0.99
N GLY A 283 -10.82 19.60 -0.24
CA GLY A 283 -11.26 18.52 -1.11
C GLY A 283 -10.59 17.23 -0.69
N ALA A 284 -11.33 16.33 -0.02
CA ALA A 284 -10.78 15.09 0.50
C ALA A 284 -10.37 14.14 -0.63
N THR A 285 -9.11 13.73 -0.63
CA THR A 285 -8.60 12.63 -1.47
C THR A 285 -8.74 11.29 -0.74
N ARG A 286 -8.65 11.29 0.60
CA ARG A 286 -8.86 10.11 1.44
C ARG A 286 -9.57 10.48 2.75
N VAL A 287 -10.53 9.65 3.15
CA VAL A 287 -11.17 9.67 4.47
C VAL A 287 -11.03 8.28 5.08
N THR A 288 -10.27 8.16 6.17
CA THR A 288 -10.23 6.94 6.98
C THR A 288 -11.25 7.08 8.11
N LEU A 289 -12.21 6.18 8.21
CA LEU A 289 -13.11 6.07 9.35
C LEU A 289 -12.41 5.26 10.43
N ASP A 290 -12.25 5.86 11.60
CA ASP A 290 -11.77 5.17 12.79
C ASP A 290 -12.98 4.62 13.56
N ASN A 291 -13.20 3.31 13.42
CA ASN A 291 -14.30 2.60 14.08
C ASN A 291 -13.88 1.97 15.42
N ASP A 292 -12.67 2.25 15.92
CA ASP A 292 -12.28 1.78 17.24
C ASP A 292 -12.98 2.61 18.32
N GLY A 293 -14.15 2.11 18.73
CA GLY A 293 -14.78 2.44 20.02
C GLY A 293 -13.98 1.88 21.19
N SER A 294 -12.68 2.19 21.29
CA SER A 294 -11.84 1.76 22.41
C SER A 294 -11.25 2.94 23.17
N ARG A 295 -11.95 3.23 24.27
CA ARG A 295 -11.52 3.91 25.51
C ARG A 295 -11.63 5.42 25.58
#